data_AF-A0A3R7QMC6-F1
#
_entry.id   AF-A0A3R7QMC6-F1
#
_cell.length_a   1.000
_cell.length_b   1.000
_cell.length_c   1.000
_cell.angle_alpha   90.00
_cell.angle_beta   90.00
_cell.angle_gamma   90.00
#
_symmetry.space_group_name_H-M   'P 1'
#
loop_
_entity.id
_entity.type
_entity.pdbx_description
1 polymer ?
#
loop_
_entity_poly.entity_id
_entity_poly.type
_entity_poly.pdbx_seq_one_letter_code
_entity_poly.pdbx_strand_id
1 'polypeptide(L)'
;MDVGSLREECPYVHLPGCLRRPTTFISLDENDRVDFRVWARQETIDQAEYANEIGPKILCFFEDYFNLSYPLPKMDMIALTDLSFGGMENWGLITFRESFLLYDPQVSTPADKAVIANILSHELAHQWFGNLVTPKWWDDLWLNEGFATYISYLGVDHVEPTWKAMEEIVVEIVHRVFDLDSLESSHRINIPVSNPDEIFEVFDDISYNKGASIIRMMTHYLTEPTFRKGLNNYLKALTYNSSVQDDLWKHLTLAAHEDGILPQEVTVKMIMDTWTLQMGYPVVKVTRSPDGTSATLTQERFLLEGSANSSSTTDYKWWVPLTFTTQSEANFSQTQASLWMKDSEDHVTVSSLPPKDQWVIFNLQQAAYYRVNYDDHNWNLIIQQLKKDHQVICPINRGQIVDDAMNLARAGHLSYKLALDVLLYLRNEGEYLPWATGARKFVYIESMFRRRSDSALSRLGHKDCLEKALTLYRHWMSQPDNSSIISPNLKPVVFCRAIAEGGEAEWDFAWDQYVTSSVATEKSFFSDLCPARSRLGSYLDTSRWL
;
A
#
# COMPACT_ATOMS: atom_id res chain seq x y z
N MET A 1 20.65 -56.09 -5.96
CA MET A 1 19.90 -57.28 -5.51
C MET A 1 19.27 -56.87 -4.19
N ASP A 2 18.11 -56.23 -4.28
CA ASP A 2 16.77 -56.81 -4.04
C ASP A 2 16.49 -56.99 -2.54
N VAL A 3 15.85 -56.00 -1.91
CA VAL A 3 14.40 -55.85 -1.60
C VAL A 3 13.94 -56.71 -0.42
N GLY A 4 13.44 -56.04 0.62
CA GLY A 4 12.77 -56.66 1.77
C GLY A 4 12.16 -55.63 2.70
N SER A 5 10.91 -55.27 2.41
CA SER A 5 9.94 -54.44 3.13
C SER A 5 10.02 -54.39 4.66
N LEU A 6 9.84 -53.20 5.24
CA LEU A 6 9.04 -52.96 6.46
C LEU A 6 8.49 -51.52 6.41
N ARG A 7 7.21 -51.38 6.06
CA ARG A 7 6.40 -50.20 6.36
C ARG A 7 5.86 -50.40 7.78
N GLU A 8 6.28 -49.58 8.73
CA GLU A 8 5.58 -49.40 10.00
C GLU A 8 4.81 -48.08 9.95
N GLU A 9 3.53 -48.19 10.28
CA GLU A 9 2.52 -47.15 10.28
C GLU A 9 2.70 -46.23 11.50
N CYS A 10 2.72 -44.91 11.29
CA CYS A 10 2.53 -43.93 12.36
C CYS A 10 1.03 -43.55 12.44
N PRO A 11 0.41 -43.56 13.64
CA PRO A 11 -1.02 -43.33 13.79
C PRO A 11 -1.33 -41.83 13.67
N TYR A 12 -2.15 -41.47 12.69
CA TYR A 12 -2.66 -40.10 12.51
C TYR A 12 -3.75 -39.80 13.55
N VAL A 13 -3.59 -38.67 14.23
CA VAL A 13 -4.65 -38.00 15.00
C VAL A 13 -5.71 -37.52 14.01
N HIS A 14 -6.90 -38.12 14.09
CA HIS A 14 -8.06 -37.73 13.30
C HIS A 14 -8.62 -36.40 13.83
N LEU A 15 -8.47 -35.32 13.06
CA LEU A 15 -9.34 -34.13 13.17
C LEU A 15 -10.62 -34.41 12.35
N PRO A 16 -11.80 -34.49 12.98
CA PRO A 16 -13.05 -34.73 12.26
C PRO A 16 -13.53 -33.42 11.62
N GLY A 17 -13.54 -33.36 10.28
CA GLY A 17 -14.10 -32.24 9.53
C GLY A 17 -13.56 -32.06 8.11
N CYS A 18 -12.28 -32.37 7.88
CA CYS A 18 -11.68 -32.28 6.54
C CYS A 18 -11.84 -33.62 5.80
N LEU A 19 -12.93 -33.77 5.04
CA LEU A 19 -13.10 -34.89 4.12
C LEU A 19 -12.05 -34.83 3.01
N ARG A 20 -11.15 -35.82 2.97
CA ARG A 20 -10.28 -36.10 1.81
C ARG A 20 -11.03 -37.01 0.83
N ARG A 21 -11.27 -36.56 -0.41
CA ARG A 21 -11.25 -37.38 -1.67
C ARG A 21 -11.74 -36.61 -2.91
N PRO A 22 -11.37 -37.12 -4.10
CA PRO A 22 -10.16 -36.80 -4.84
C PRO A 22 -10.26 -35.40 -5.50
N THR A 23 -9.25 -34.58 -5.27
CA THR A 23 -9.11 -33.24 -5.84
C THR A 23 -9.03 -33.31 -7.36
N THR A 24 -9.89 -32.57 -8.06
CA THR A 24 -9.68 -32.29 -9.49
C THR A 24 -8.45 -31.40 -9.59
N PHE A 25 -7.41 -31.89 -10.23
CA PHE A 25 -6.16 -31.17 -10.46
C PHE A 25 -6.33 -30.20 -11.62
N ILE A 26 -5.95 -28.94 -11.43
CA ILE A 26 -5.55 -28.06 -12.53
C ILE A 26 -4.08 -27.71 -12.27
N SER A 27 -3.20 -28.56 -12.82
CA SER A 27 -1.81 -28.20 -13.08
C SER A 27 -1.81 -27.56 -14.46
N LEU A 28 -1.56 -26.26 -14.52
CA LEU A 28 -1.24 -25.56 -15.75
C LEU A 28 0.09 -24.84 -15.49
N ASP A 29 1.10 -25.33 -16.21
CA ASP A 29 2.52 -24.99 -16.24
C ASP A 29 3.48 -25.65 -15.22
N GLU A 30 4.44 -26.37 -15.80
CA GLU A 30 5.60 -27.00 -15.19
C GLU A 30 6.58 -25.92 -14.69
N ASN A 31 6.55 -25.63 -13.39
CA ASN A 31 7.81 -25.56 -12.67
C ASN A 31 7.95 -26.93 -12.01
N ASP A 32 8.58 -27.89 -12.72
CA ASP A 32 8.70 -29.34 -12.41
C ASP A 32 9.15 -29.69 -10.97
N ARG A 33 9.41 -28.70 -10.12
CA ARG A 33 9.97 -28.81 -8.78
C ARG A 33 8.99 -28.55 -7.64
N VAL A 34 7.95 -27.73 -7.80
CA VAL A 34 7.10 -27.27 -6.67
C VAL A 34 5.61 -27.55 -6.93
N ASP A 35 5.02 -28.43 -6.11
CA ASP A 35 3.58 -28.68 -6.11
C ASP A 35 2.81 -27.50 -5.49
N PHE A 36 2.14 -26.69 -6.32
CA PHE A 36 1.31 -25.57 -5.86
C PHE A 36 -0.16 -25.97 -5.71
N ARG A 37 -0.80 -25.66 -4.57
CA ARG A 37 -2.20 -26.05 -4.30
C ARG A 37 -2.94 -24.98 -3.49
N VAL A 38 -4.21 -24.76 -3.84
CA VAL A 38 -5.13 -23.94 -3.07
C VAL A 38 -6.22 -24.81 -2.42
N TRP A 39 -6.48 -24.57 -1.14
CA TRP A 39 -7.41 -25.29 -0.30
C TRP A 39 -8.52 -24.34 0.16
N ALA A 40 -9.77 -24.77 0.03
CA ALA A 40 -10.94 -24.05 0.51
C ALA A 40 -12.01 -25.06 0.93
N ARG A 41 -13.12 -24.57 1.49
CA ARG A 41 -14.30 -25.40 1.75
C ARG A 41 -14.88 -25.88 0.41
N GLN A 42 -15.59 -27.01 0.46
CA GLN A 42 -16.11 -27.65 -0.76
C GLN A 42 -17.05 -26.72 -1.54
N GLU A 43 -17.84 -25.93 -0.84
CA GLU A 43 -18.80 -24.98 -1.37
C GLU A 43 -18.19 -23.68 -1.93
N THR A 44 -16.90 -23.42 -1.68
CA THR A 44 -16.21 -22.19 -2.13
C THR A 44 -14.96 -22.46 -2.95
N ILE A 45 -14.62 -23.72 -3.23
CA ILE A 45 -13.40 -24.09 -3.98
C ILE A 45 -13.35 -23.54 -5.40
N ASP A 46 -14.51 -23.37 -6.05
CA ASP A 46 -14.58 -22.78 -7.39
C ASP A 46 -14.13 -21.30 -7.40
N GLN A 47 -14.13 -20.63 -6.24
CA GLN A 47 -13.66 -19.25 -6.08
C GLN A 47 -12.13 -19.16 -5.95
N ALA A 48 -11.42 -20.30 -5.85
CA ALA A 48 -9.96 -20.34 -5.72
C ALA A 48 -9.22 -20.26 -7.07
N GLU A 49 -9.93 -20.26 -8.20
CA GLU A 49 -9.35 -20.31 -9.55
C GLU A 49 -8.35 -19.18 -9.79
N TYR A 50 -8.69 -17.94 -9.41
CA TYR A 50 -7.81 -16.80 -9.61
C TYR A 50 -6.50 -16.93 -8.84
N ALA A 51 -6.56 -17.30 -7.56
CA ALA A 51 -5.38 -17.51 -6.73
C ALA A 51 -4.49 -18.65 -7.27
N ASN A 52 -5.11 -19.73 -7.76
CA ASN A 52 -4.40 -20.85 -8.37
C ASN A 52 -3.74 -20.47 -9.71
N GLU A 53 -4.29 -19.49 -10.44
CA GLU A 53 -3.72 -19.00 -11.68
C GLU A 53 -2.48 -18.11 -11.44
N ILE A 54 -2.58 -17.14 -10.54
CA ILE A 54 -1.53 -16.13 -10.36
C ILE A 54 -0.40 -16.60 -9.43
N GLY A 55 -0.71 -17.47 -8.46
CA GLY A 55 0.24 -17.85 -7.42
C GLY A 55 1.52 -18.52 -7.93
N PRO A 56 1.42 -19.54 -8.81
CA PRO A 56 2.60 -20.15 -9.42
C PRO A 56 3.43 -19.16 -10.25
N LYS A 57 2.77 -18.23 -10.97
CA LYS A 57 3.43 -17.20 -11.79
C LYS A 57 4.22 -16.22 -10.91
N ILE A 58 3.62 -15.75 -9.81
CA ILE A 58 4.27 -14.88 -8.84
C ILE A 58 5.46 -15.60 -8.18
N LEU A 59 5.28 -16.86 -7.77
CA LEU A 59 6.36 -17.64 -7.16
C LEU A 59 7.56 -17.77 -8.12
N CYS A 60 7.31 -18.11 -9.38
CA CYS A 60 8.33 -18.20 -10.43
C CYS A 60 9.03 -16.85 -10.66
N PHE A 61 8.26 -15.76 -10.74
CA PHE A 61 8.82 -14.41 -10.85
C PHE A 61 9.75 -14.07 -9.67
N PHE A 62 9.38 -14.44 -8.44
CA PHE A 62 10.23 -14.22 -7.27
C PHE A 62 11.49 -15.08 -7.26
N GLU A 63 11.43 -16.35 -7.68
CA GLU A 63 12.63 -17.18 -7.84
C GLU A 63 13.64 -16.52 -8.79
N ASP A 64 13.16 -16.00 -9.92
CA ASP A 64 13.96 -15.27 -10.89
C ASP A 64 14.46 -13.94 -10.32
N TYR A 65 13.57 -13.16 -9.72
CA TYR A 65 13.87 -11.85 -9.15
C TYR A 65 14.97 -11.95 -8.08
N PHE A 66 14.84 -12.88 -7.13
CA PHE A 66 15.83 -13.09 -6.07
C PHE A 66 17.04 -13.93 -6.51
N ASN A 67 16.99 -14.51 -7.72
CA ASN A 67 17.97 -15.45 -8.24
C ASN A 67 18.27 -16.55 -7.20
N LEU A 68 17.21 -17.08 -6.62
CA LEU A 68 17.23 -18.05 -5.52
C LEU A 68 15.93 -18.82 -5.51
N SER A 69 15.99 -20.13 -5.80
CA SER A 69 14.80 -20.97 -5.86
C SER A 69 14.12 -21.13 -4.51
N TYR A 70 12.80 -21.31 -4.55
CA TYR A 70 12.02 -21.75 -3.42
C TYR A 70 12.48 -23.15 -2.97
N PRO A 71 12.75 -23.37 -1.68
CA PRO A 71 13.44 -24.59 -1.26
C PRO A 71 12.53 -25.80 -1.05
N LEU A 72 11.23 -25.61 -0.78
CA LEU A 72 10.33 -26.72 -0.43
C LEU A 72 9.71 -27.35 -1.69
N PRO A 73 9.35 -28.65 -1.66
CA PRO A 73 8.78 -29.34 -2.82
C PRO A 73 7.31 -28.98 -3.09
N LYS A 74 6.68 -28.16 -2.24
CA LYS A 74 5.27 -27.79 -2.35
C LYS A 74 5.02 -26.40 -1.77
N MET A 75 3.96 -25.76 -2.25
CA MET A 75 3.36 -24.56 -1.70
C MET A 75 1.85 -24.77 -1.58
N ASP A 76 1.34 -24.79 -0.35
CA ASP A 76 -0.10 -24.83 -0.08
C ASP A 76 -0.59 -23.44 0.35
N MET A 77 -1.77 -23.07 -0.11
CA MET A 77 -2.52 -21.90 0.34
C MET A 77 -3.88 -22.36 0.84
N ILE A 78 -4.31 -21.96 2.03
CA ILE A 78 -5.60 -22.38 2.60
C ILE A 78 -6.47 -21.20 3.01
N ALA A 79 -7.70 -21.18 2.52
CA ALA A 79 -8.73 -20.24 2.90
C ALA A 79 -9.43 -20.70 4.20
N LEU A 80 -9.41 -19.85 5.22
CA LEU A 80 -9.99 -20.09 6.55
C LEU A 80 -11.11 -19.10 6.83
N THR A 81 -12.21 -19.59 7.44
CA THR A 81 -13.36 -18.78 7.83
C THR A 81 -13.04 -17.80 8.95
N ASP A 82 -12.26 -18.27 9.93
CA ASP A 82 -11.92 -17.54 11.15
C ASP A 82 -10.40 -17.37 11.24
N LEU A 83 -9.93 -16.21 10.79
CA LEU A 83 -8.52 -15.80 10.88
C LEU A 83 -8.43 -14.34 11.33
N SER A 84 -7.67 -14.08 12.39
CA SER A 84 -7.50 -12.72 12.94
C SER A 84 -6.78 -11.78 11.98
N PHE A 85 -5.83 -12.31 11.21
CA PHE A 85 -5.02 -11.58 10.23
C PHE A 85 -5.54 -11.79 8.80
N GLY A 86 -5.01 -11.01 7.86
CA GLY A 86 -5.36 -11.15 6.45
C GLY A 86 -4.78 -12.42 5.81
N GLY A 87 -3.47 -12.61 6.01
CA GLY A 87 -2.71 -13.79 5.68
C GLY A 87 -1.71 -14.13 6.80
N MET A 88 -1.06 -15.28 6.70
CA MET A 88 0.10 -15.66 7.51
C MET A 88 0.97 -16.64 6.71
N GLU A 89 2.24 -16.32 6.61
CA GLU A 89 3.20 -16.82 5.63
C GLU A 89 3.79 -18.20 5.93
N ASN A 90 3.17 -19.01 6.80
CA ASN A 90 3.78 -20.23 7.34
C ASN A 90 4.41 -21.09 6.21
N TRP A 91 5.68 -21.44 6.38
CA TRP A 91 6.51 -21.90 5.25
C TRP A 91 5.95 -23.16 4.57
N GLY A 92 5.43 -22.97 3.36
CA GLY A 92 4.82 -24.01 2.54
C GLY A 92 3.34 -24.28 2.82
N LEU A 93 2.72 -23.67 3.84
CA LEU A 93 1.27 -23.69 4.08
C LEU A 93 0.80 -22.30 4.51
N ILE A 94 0.60 -21.42 3.56
CA ILE A 94 0.13 -20.06 3.80
C ILE A 94 -1.36 -20.10 4.13
N THR A 95 -1.77 -19.42 5.20
CA THR A 95 -3.18 -19.33 5.61
C THR A 95 -3.73 -17.97 5.25
N PHE A 96 -4.95 -17.91 4.73
CA PHE A 96 -5.63 -16.67 4.35
C PHE A 96 -7.03 -16.63 4.96
N ARG A 97 -7.53 -15.43 5.26
CA ARG A 97 -8.97 -15.24 5.41
C ARG A 97 -9.64 -15.46 4.05
N GLU A 98 -10.83 -16.07 4.00
CA GLU A 98 -11.54 -16.35 2.74
C GLU A 98 -11.66 -15.11 1.83
N SER A 99 -11.96 -13.92 2.38
CA SER A 99 -12.08 -12.67 1.63
C SER A 99 -10.79 -12.19 0.95
N PHE A 100 -9.63 -12.76 1.30
CA PHE A 100 -8.31 -12.39 0.78
C PHE A 100 -7.65 -13.47 -0.07
N LEU A 101 -8.38 -14.57 -0.36
CA LEU A 101 -7.91 -15.63 -1.25
C LEU A 101 -8.95 -16.05 -2.29
N LEU A 102 -10.24 -15.95 -1.96
CA LEU A 102 -11.33 -16.42 -2.80
C LEU A 102 -11.97 -15.27 -3.58
N TYR A 103 -12.13 -15.46 -4.89
CA TYR A 103 -12.66 -14.49 -5.82
C TYR A 103 -13.87 -15.05 -6.60
N ASP A 104 -15.02 -14.38 -6.49
CA ASP A 104 -16.20 -14.68 -7.29
C ASP A 104 -16.48 -13.52 -8.27
N PRO A 105 -16.36 -13.70 -9.59
CA PRO A 105 -16.56 -12.62 -10.56
C PRO A 105 -17.99 -12.07 -10.62
N GLN A 106 -18.99 -12.79 -10.09
CA GLN A 106 -20.37 -12.31 -10.01
C GLN A 106 -20.61 -11.39 -8.82
N VAL A 107 -19.70 -11.40 -7.84
CA VAL A 107 -19.92 -10.73 -6.56
C VAL A 107 -18.74 -9.85 -6.15
N SER A 108 -17.53 -10.39 -6.15
CA SER A 108 -16.30 -9.68 -5.83
C SER A 108 -16.03 -8.56 -6.83
N THR A 109 -15.67 -7.40 -6.30
CA THR A 109 -15.28 -6.24 -7.10
C THR A 109 -13.87 -6.40 -7.68
N PRO A 110 -13.48 -5.60 -8.70
CA PRO A 110 -12.10 -5.48 -9.13
C PRO A 110 -11.16 -5.01 -8.01
N ALA A 111 -11.65 -4.20 -7.06
CA ALA A 111 -10.85 -3.81 -5.89
C ALA A 111 -10.57 -5.02 -5.00
N ASP A 112 -11.56 -5.90 -4.77
CA ASP A 112 -11.34 -7.16 -4.05
C ASP A 112 -10.34 -8.05 -4.79
N LYS A 113 -10.44 -8.13 -6.13
CA LYS A 113 -9.50 -8.87 -6.97
C LYS A 113 -8.06 -8.34 -6.79
N ALA A 114 -7.89 -7.02 -6.78
CA ALA A 114 -6.59 -6.38 -6.55
C ALA A 114 -6.02 -6.65 -5.16
N VAL A 115 -6.87 -6.57 -4.13
CA VAL A 115 -6.49 -6.91 -2.74
C VAL A 115 -6.06 -8.37 -2.62
N ILE A 116 -6.81 -9.30 -3.22
CA ILE A 116 -6.46 -10.74 -3.24
C ILE A 116 -5.10 -10.95 -3.91
N ALA A 117 -4.87 -10.34 -5.07
CA ALA A 117 -3.59 -10.46 -5.78
C ALA A 117 -2.43 -9.91 -4.95
N ASN A 118 -2.63 -8.75 -4.31
CA ASN A 118 -1.60 -8.11 -3.49
C ASN A 118 -1.26 -8.93 -2.23
N ILE A 119 -2.26 -9.37 -1.46
CA ILE A 119 -2.03 -10.18 -0.25
C ILE A 119 -1.40 -11.53 -0.62
N LEU A 120 -1.90 -12.21 -1.66
CA LEU A 120 -1.28 -13.44 -2.14
C LEU A 120 0.19 -13.23 -2.50
N SER A 121 0.51 -12.14 -3.20
CA SER A 121 1.88 -11.79 -3.55
C SER A 121 2.74 -11.42 -2.33
N HIS A 122 2.16 -10.78 -1.32
CA HIS A 122 2.81 -10.43 -0.05
C HIS A 122 3.24 -11.69 0.71
N GLU A 123 2.32 -12.64 0.88
CA GLU A 123 2.61 -13.90 1.57
C GLU A 123 3.64 -14.77 0.81
N LEU A 124 3.64 -14.71 -0.52
CA LEU A 124 4.66 -15.35 -1.35
C LEU A 124 6.03 -14.67 -1.23
N ALA A 125 6.09 -13.35 -1.03
CA ALA A 125 7.35 -12.63 -0.82
C ALA A 125 7.99 -13.02 0.51
N HIS A 126 7.17 -13.28 1.54
CA HIS A 126 7.64 -13.75 2.85
C HIS A 126 8.40 -15.07 2.82
N GLN A 127 8.24 -15.87 1.74
CA GLN A 127 9.00 -17.09 1.56
C GLN A 127 10.52 -16.83 1.47
N TRP A 128 10.93 -15.61 1.10
CA TRP A 128 12.30 -15.11 1.18
C TRP A 128 12.50 -14.16 2.38
N PHE A 129 11.58 -13.21 2.60
CA PHE A 129 11.65 -12.20 3.67
C PHE A 129 10.80 -12.58 4.89
N GLY A 130 11.37 -13.34 5.81
CA GLY A 130 10.70 -13.84 7.00
C GLY A 130 10.98 -15.33 7.20
N ASN A 131 10.74 -16.14 6.17
CA ASN A 131 10.97 -17.58 6.25
C ASN A 131 12.43 -17.95 5.98
N LEU A 132 12.96 -17.57 4.81
CA LEU A 132 14.33 -17.94 4.43
C LEU A 132 15.39 -17.13 5.19
N VAL A 133 15.15 -15.83 5.33
CA VAL A 133 15.94 -14.92 6.15
C VAL A 133 14.99 -14.23 7.11
N THR A 134 15.18 -14.46 8.41
CA THR A 134 14.27 -13.98 9.46
C THR A 134 14.89 -12.81 10.22
N PRO A 135 14.15 -11.83 10.75
CA PRO A 135 14.72 -10.83 11.65
C PRO A 135 15.23 -11.53 12.91
N LYS A 136 16.34 -11.06 13.46
CA LYS A 136 16.89 -11.61 14.70
C LYS A 136 15.97 -11.37 15.89
N TRP A 137 15.25 -10.25 15.86
CA TRP A 137 14.24 -9.88 16.84
C TRP A 137 13.20 -8.94 16.18
N TRP A 138 12.10 -8.71 16.88
CA TRP A 138 10.93 -7.96 16.39
C TRP A 138 11.19 -6.46 16.22
N ASP A 139 12.29 -5.93 16.73
CA ASP A 139 12.71 -4.55 16.48
C ASP A 139 13.07 -4.28 15.02
N ASP A 140 13.41 -5.34 14.27
CA ASP A 140 13.64 -5.31 12.82
C ASP A 140 12.49 -5.98 12.03
N LEU A 141 11.26 -6.03 12.59
CA LEU A 141 10.09 -6.61 11.91
C LEU A 141 9.89 -6.06 10.47
N TRP A 142 10.21 -4.79 10.24
CA TRP A 142 10.12 -4.16 8.93
C TRP A 142 10.95 -4.85 7.83
N LEU A 143 11.99 -5.61 8.18
CA LEU A 143 12.76 -6.43 7.22
C LEU A 143 11.91 -7.54 6.60
N ASN A 144 10.85 -7.97 7.30
CA ASN A 144 9.82 -8.85 6.74
C ASN A 144 8.74 -8.01 6.06
N GLU A 145 8.01 -7.24 6.86
CA GLU A 145 6.74 -6.66 6.44
C GLU A 145 6.91 -5.54 5.42
N GLY A 146 7.94 -4.72 5.56
CA GLY A 146 8.26 -3.67 4.59
C GLY A 146 8.68 -4.25 3.24
N PHE A 147 9.48 -5.33 3.25
CA PHE A 147 9.90 -6.01 2.01
C PHE A 147 8.74 -6.76 1.37
N ALA A 148 7.98 -7.55 2.12
CA ALA A 148 6.82 -8.26 1.60
C ALA A 148 5.81 -7.26 1.00
N THR A 149 5.57 -6.14 1.68
CA THR A 149 4.69 -5.07 1.19
C THR A 149 5.21 -4.50 -0.13
N TYR A 150 6.48 -4.09 -0.23
CA TYR A 150 7.02 -3.53 -1.48
C TYR A 150 7.06 -4.55 -2.63
N ILE A 151 7.58 -5.74 -2.36
CA ILE A 151 7.76 -6.82 -3.36
C ILE A 151 6.40 -7.32 -3.87
N SER A 152 5.34 -7.28 -3.04
CA SER A 152 3.99 -7.66 -3.47
C SER A 152 3.54 -6.90 -4.72
N TYR A 153 3.85 -5.60 -4.81
CA TYR A 153 3.48 -4.78 -5.96
C TYR A 153 4.27 -5.16 -7.22
N LEU A 154 5.52 -5.60 -7.09
CA LEU A 154 6.29 -6.15 -8.23
C LEU A 154 5.67 -7.46 -8.73
N GLY A 155 5.24 -8.34 -7.81
CA GLY A 155 4.57 -9.59 -8.16
C GLY A 155 3.24 -9.35 -8.87
N VAL A 156 2.42 -8.42 -8.36
CA VAL A 156 1.16 -8.03 -9.00
C VAL A 156 1.41 -7.38 -10.37
N ASP A 157 2.36 -6.44 -10.49
CA ASP A 157 2.69 -5.79 -11.77
C ASP A 157 3.16 -6.82 -12.82
N HIS A 158 3.83 -7.88 -12.40
CA HIS A 158 4.24 -8.97 -13.29
C HIS A 158 3.05 -9.78 -13.85
N VAL A 159 2.07 -10.14 -13.01
CA VAL A 159 0.94 -10.99 -13.44
C VAL A 159 -0.25 -10.20 -14.00
N GLU A 160 -0.39 -8.93 -13.62
CA GLU A 160 -1.47 -8.02 -14.03
C GLU A 160 -0.90 -6.67 -14.52
N PRO A 161 -0.05 -6.65 -15.58
CA PRO A 161 0.72 -5.47 -15.99
C PRO A 161 -0.13 -4.27 -16.47
N THR A 162 -1.42 -4.47 -16.68
CA THR A 162 -2.34 -3.39 -17.07
C THR A 162 -2.85 -2.58 -15.87
N TRP A 163 -2.67 -3.08 -14.64
CA TRP A 163 -3.17 -2.44 -13.43
C TRP A 163 -2.26 -1.32 -12.93
N LYS A 164 -1.02 -1.26 -13.41
CA LYS A 164 -0.01 -0.26 -13.00
C LYS A 164 0.18 -0.26 -11.48
N ALA A 165 0.38 -1.43 -10.88
CA ALA A 165 0.48 -1.61 -9.44
C ALA A 165 1.60 -0.73 -8.84
N MET A 166 2.71 -0.56 -9.57
CA MET A 166 3.81 0.31 -9.16
C MET A 166 3.49 1.82 -9.16
N GLU A 167 2.42 2.26 -9.84
CA GLU A 167 1.88 3.61 -9.67
C GLU A 167 0.94 3.67 -8.45
N GLU A 168 0.10 2.64 -8.28
CA GLU A 168 -0.88 2.55 -7.19
C GLU A 168 -0.25 2.55 -5.79
N ILE A 169 0.92 1.92 -5.62
CA ILE A 169 1.68 1.89 -4.35
C ILE A 169 1.87 3.29 -3.76
N VAL A 170 1.96 4.33 -4.59
CA VAL A 170 2.14 5.71 -4.10
C VAL A 170 0.92 6.19 -3.33
N VAL A 171 -0.29 5.85 -3.77
CA VAL A 171 -1.52 6.26 -3.09
C VAL A 171 -1.84 5.32 -1.94
N GLU A 172 -1.71 4.02 -2.13
CA GLU A 172 -2.13 3.03 -1.13
C GLU A 172 -1.14 2.88 0.03
N ILE A 173 0.15 3.08 -0.23
CA ILE A 173 1.21 2.92 0.77
C ILE A 173 1.78 4.28 1.18
N VAL A 174 2.37 5.04 0.25
CA VAL A 174 3.14 6.26 0.58
C VAL A 174 2.23 7.36 1.15
N HIS A 175 1.13 7.71 0.47
CA HIS A 175 0.21 8.75 0.94
C HIS A 175 -0.50 8.36 2.23
N ARG A 176 -0.83 7.07 2.40
CA ARG A 176 -1.49 6.55 3.59
C ARG A 176 -0.60 6.71 4.82
N VAL A 177 0.65 6.24 4.75
CA VAL A 177 1.53 6.27 5.92
C VAL A 177 1.98 7.69 6.28
N PHE A 178 2.01 8.60 5.31
CA PHE A 178 2.27 10.01 5.60
C PHE A 178 1.26 10.64 6.57
N ASP A 179 0.01 10.18 6.60
CA ASP A 179 -0.98 10.69 7.56
C ASP A 179 -0.59 10.29 8.99
N LEU A 180 -0.25 9.01 9.22
CA LEU A 180 0.15 8.51 10.55
C LEU A 180 1.53 9.03 10.98
N ASP A 181 2.51 9.02 10.08
CA ASP A 181 3.90 9.37 10.40
C ASP A 181 4.11 10.90 10.54
N SER A 182 3.08 11.70 10.23
CA SER A 182 3.04 13.14 10.51
C SER A 182 2.52 13.50 11.91
N LEU A 183 2.18 12.49 12.73
CA LEU A 183 1.74 12.67 14.11
C LEU A 183 2.93 12.59 15.08
N GLU A 184 2.84 13.33 16.18
CA GLU A 184 3.82 13.24 17.28
C GLU A 184 3.82 11.86 17.94
N SER A 185 2.72 11.10 17.83
CA SER A 185 2.57 9.74 18.34
C SER A 185 3.13 8.66 17.41
N SER A 186 3.75 9.03 16.28
CA SER A 186 4.45 8.07 15.43
C SER A 186 5.66 7.46 16.16
N HIS A 187 6.26 6.44 15.56
CA HIS A 187 7.51 5.85 16.04
C HIS A 187 8.53 5.67 14.91
N ARG A 188 9.77 5.35 15.31
CA ARG A 188 10.83 4.94 14.38
C ARG A 188 10.57 3.52 13.87
N ILE A 189 11.07 3.19 12.68
CA ILE A 189 10.86 1.88 12.05
C ILE A 189 11.56 0.78 12.86
N ASN A 190 12.85 0.97 13.17
CA ASN A 190 13.56 0.06 14.06
C ASN A 190 13.27 0.46 15.51
N ILE A 191 12.40 -0.29 16.18
CA ILE A 191 11.90 0.03 17.52
C ILE A 191 12.12 -1.13 18.50
N PRO A 192 12.88 -0.93 19.60
CA PRO A 192 13.03 -1.93 20.64
C PRO A 192 11.69 -2.28 21.25
N VAL A 193 11.34 -3.56 21.18
CA VAL A 193 10.15 -4.14 21.80
C VAL A 193 10.55 -5.33 22.67
N SER A 194 9.79 -5.58 23.73
CA SER A 194 10.17 -6.56 24.75
C SER A 194 9.06 -7.53 25.11
N ASN A 195 7.83 -7.05 25.26
CA ASN A 195 6.69 -7.88 25.67
C ASN A 195 5.74 -8.17 24.49
N PRO A 196 4.87 -9.20 24.59
CA PRO A 196 4.00 -9.58 23.49
C PRO A 196 3.08 -8.47 22.98
N ASP A 197 2.56 -7.61 23.86
CA ASP A 197 1.66 -6.52 23.44
C ASP A 197 2.44 -5.48 22.63
N GLU A 198 3.64 -5.09 23.08
CA GLU A 198 4.56 -4.22 22.32
C GLU A 198 4.95 -4.84 20.97
N ILE A 199 5.14 -6.16 20.91
CA ILE A 199 5.44 -6.87 19.66
C ILE A 199 4.25 -6.78 18.70
N PHE A 200 3.01 -6.96 19.18
CA PHE A 200 1.82 -6.81 18.35
C PHE A 200 1.59 -5.37 17.90
N GLU A 201 1.93 -4.39 18.72
CA GLU A 201 1.79 -2.96 18.40
C GLU A 201 2.63 -2.53 17.20
N VAL A 202 3.75 -3.21 16.92
CA VAL A 202 4.63 -2.85 15.79
C VAL A 202 4.22 -3.52 14.47
N PHE A 203 3.16 -4.35 14.46
CA PHE A 203 2.50 -4.78 13.23
C PHE A 203 1.55 -3.68 12.73
N ASP A 204 2.12 -2.55 12.33
CA ASP A 204 1.39 -1.32 12.04
C ASP A 204 1.79 -0.68 10.70
N ASP A 205 1.15 0.43 10.34
CA ASP A 205 1.44 1.13 9.08
C ASP A 205 2.91 1.63 9.01
N ILE A 206 3.64 1.80 10.12
CA ILE A 206 5.08 2.13 10.07
C ILE A 206 5.92 0.95 9.58
N SER A 207 5.78 -0.23 10.20
CA SER A 207 6.57 -1.42 9.79
C SER A 207 6.28 -1.84 8.34
N TYR A 208 5.01 -1.80 7.94
CA TYR A 208 4.56 -2.17 6.61
C TYR A 208 4.80 -1.04 5.60
N ASN A 209 4.07 0.07 5.75
CA ASN A 209 3.96 1.06 4.69
C ASN A 209 5.15 2.02 4.65
N LYS A 210 5.68 2.45 5.81
CA LYS A 210 6.90 3.26 5.83
C LYS A 210 8.10 2.40 5.41
N GLY A 211 8.18 1.16 5.92
CA GLY A 211 9.15 0.15 5.49
C GLY A 211 9.18 0.00 3.96
N ALA A 212 8.04 -0.27 3.32
CA ALA A 212 7.95 -0.37 1.86
C ALA A 212 8.31 0.93 1.14
N SER A 213 7.90 2.08 1.68
CA SER A 213 8.20 3.39 1.09
C SER A 213 9.70 3.68 1.07
N ILE A 214 10.43 3.35 2.14
CA ILE A 214 11.88 3.56 2.18
C ILE A 214 12.62 2.52 1.35
N ILE A 215 12.10 1.30 1.22
CA ILE A 215 12.65 0.28 0.31
C ILE A 215 12.52 0.75 -1.15
N ARG A 216 11.34 1.23 -1.54
CA ARG A 216 11.14 1.86 -2.86
C ARG A 216 12.10 3.01 -3.10
N MET A 217 12.31 3.88 -2.11
CA MET A 217 13.29 4.96 -2.19
C MET A 217 14.71 4.44 -2.44
N MET A 218 15.12 3.37 -1.74
CA MET A 218 16.41 2.71 -1.98
C MET A 218 16.54 2.19 -3.41
N THR A 219 15.50 1.55 -3.92
CA THR A 219 15.46 1.06 -5.29
C THR A 219 15.70 2.18 -6.31
N HIS A 220 15.11 3.37 -6.10
CA HIS A 220 15.31 4.49 -7.01
C HIS A 220 16.71 5.10 -6.94
N TYR A 221 17.26 5.39 -5.74
CA TYR A 221 18.58 6.01 -5.66
C TYR A 221 19.73 5.04 -5.93
N LEU A 222 19.54 3.73 -5.66
CA LEU A 222 20.51 2.69 -6.01
C LEU A 222 20.37 2.22 -7.46
N THR A 223 19.23 2.48 -8.10
CA THR A 223 18.75 1.82 -9.32
C THR A 223 18.33 0.36 -9.10
N GLU A 224 17.32 -0.06 -9.86
CA GLU A 224 16.75 -1.41 -9.79
C GLU A 224 17.82 -2.53 -9.93
N PRO A 225 18.74 -2.51 -10.91
CA PRO A 225 19.72 -3.59 -11.06
C PRO A 225 20.66 -3.73 -9.87
N THR A 226 21.18 -2.61 -9.33
CA THR A 226 22.11 -2.61 -8.21
C THR A 226 21.41 -2.96 -6.90
N PHE A 227 20.18 -2.46 -6.69
CA PHE A 227 19.35 -2.84 -5.54
C PHE A 227 19.10 -4.36 -5.54
N ARG A 228 18.62 -4.91 -6.66
CA ARG A 228 18.38 -6.35 -6.82
C ARG A 228 19.67 -7.17 -6.64
N LYS A 229 20.80 -6.72 -7.16
CA LYS A 229 22.11 -7.36 -6.94
C LYS A 229 22.47 -7.44 -5.46
N GLY A 230 22.35 -6.33 -4.73
CA GLY A 230 22.61 -6.29 -3.28
C GLY A 230 21.65 -7.18 -2.51
N LEU A 231 20.36 -7.18 -2.86
CA LEU A 231 19.32 -8.01 -2.25
C LEU A 231 19.58 -9.51 -2.47
N ASN A 232 19.96 -9.91 -3.68
CA ASN A 232 20.30 -11.29 -4.00
C ASN A 232 21.52 -11.76 -3.19
N ASN A 233 22.53 -10.91 -3.03
CA ASN A 233 23.71 -11.22 -2.23
C ASN A 233 23.36 -11.34 -0.74
N TYR A 234 22.49 -10.47 -0.23
CA TYR A 234 21.97 -10.51 1.14
C TYR A 234 21.22 -11.83 1.43
N LEU A 235 20.22 -12.17 0.61
CA LEU A 235 19.43 -13.39 0.77
C LEU A 235 20.31 -14.64 0.69
N LYS A 236 21.22 -14.71 -0.29
CA LYS A 236 22.15 -15.84 -0.43
C LYS A 236 23.07 -15.98 0.77
N ALA A 237 23.61 -14.88 1.28
CA ALA A 237 24.54 -14.91 2.42
C ALA A 237 23.87 -15.34 3.73
N LEU A 238 22.59 -15.02 3.91
CA LEU A 238 21.84 -15.26 5.16
C LEU A 238 20.80 -16.38 5.07
N THR A 239 20.82 -17.17 4.00
CA THR A 239 19.93 -18.33 3.80
C THR A 239 19.87 -19.19 5.07
N TYR A 240 18.66 -19.42 5.60
CA TYR A 240 18.38 -20.18 6.82
C TYR A 240 18.95 -19.58 8.11
N ASN A 241 19.13 -18.26 8.14
CA ASN A 241 19.68 -17.55 9.28
C ASN A 241 18.87 -16.29 9.59
N SER A 242 19.21 -15.66 10.71
CA SER A 242 18.63 -14.39 11.12
C SER A 242 19.45 -13.19 10.61
N SER A 243 18.78 -12.04 10.51
CA SER A 243 19.34 -10.78 10.03
C SER A 243 19.02 -9.62 10.98
N VAL A 244 19.86 -8.59 10.95
CA VAL A 244 19.54 -7.25 11.45
C VAL A 244 19.67 -6.24 10.30
N GLN A 245 19.13 -5.03 10.45
CA GLN A 245 19.17 -4.04 9.36
C GLN A 245 20.60 -3.73 8.84
N ASP A 246 21.61 -3.79 9.71
CA ASP A 246 23.02 -3.55 9.33
C ASP A 246 23.57 -4.60 8.35
N ASP A 247 23.05 -5.83 8.37
CA ASP A 247 23.41 -6.85 7.39
C ASP A 247 22.89 -6.46 5.99
N LEU A 248 21.65 -5.98 5.90
CA LEU A 248 21.09 -5.47 4.65
C LEU A 248 21.89 -4.29 4.13
N TRP A 249 22.21 -3.31 4.98
CA TRP A 249 23.00 -2.13 4.61
C TRP A 249 24.36 -2.49 4.05
N LYS A 250 25.03 -3.47 4.67
CA LYS A 250 26.33 -3.97 4.20
C LYS A 250 26.23 -4.50 2.76
N HIS A 251 25.26 -5.36 2.48
CA HIS A 251 25.13 -5.98 1.15
C HIS A 251 24.69 -4.99 0.07
N LEU A 252 23.79 -4.07 0.38
CA LEU A 252 23.41 -2.98 -0.54
C LEU A 252 24.57 -2.01 -0.80
N THR A 253 25.36 -1.68 0.22
CA THR A 253 26.55 -0.82 0.08
C THR A 253 27.58 -1.45 -0.85
N LEU A 254 27.88 -2.75 -0.67
CA LEU A 254 28.84 -3.46 -1.52
C LEU A 254 28.42 -3.45 -2.99
N ALA A 255 27.14 -3.72 -3.28
CA ALA A 255 26.62 -3.66 -4.65
C ALA A 255 26.70 -2.24 -5.22
N ALA A 256 26.32 -1.22 -4.43
CA ALA A 256 26.35 0.18 -4.84
C ALA A 256 27.77 0.68 -5.15
N HIS A 257 28.77 0.26 -4.38
CA HIS A 257 30.17 0.58 -4.61
C HIS A 257 30.75 -0.13 -5.82
N GLU A 258 30.39 -1.39 -6.03
CA GLU A 258 30.84 -2.18 -7.19
C GLU A 258 30.29 -1.60 -8.50
N ASP A 259 29.03 -1.17 -8.51
CA ASP A 259 28.36 -0.60 -9.68
C ASP A 259 28.64 0.91 -9.85
N GLY A 260 29.35 1.54 -8.90
CA GLY A 260 29.71 2.96 -8.94
C GLY A 260 28.53 3.92 -8.72
N ILE A 261 27.44 3.44 -8.12
CA ILE A 261 26.23 4.23 -7.84
C ILE A 261 26.44 5.17 -6.64
N LEU A 262 27.15 4.70 -5.62
CA LEU A 262 27.51 5.51 -4.44
C LEU A 262 29.02 5.79 -4.40
N PRO A 263 29.44 6.98 -3.93
CA PRO A 263 30.83 7.24 -3.58
C PRO A 263 31.34 6.24 -2.54
N GLN A 264 32.65 5.92 -2.58
CA GLN A 264 33.26 4.89 -1.73
C GLN A 264 33.18 5.22 -0.24
N GLU A 265 33.15 6.52 0.09
CA GLU A 265 33.02 7.03 1.46
C GLU A 265 31.57 7.09 1.97
N VAL A 266 30.58 6.90 1.10
CA VAL A 266 29.16 6.91 1.45
C VAL A 266 28.65 5.49 1.52
N THR A 267 28.00 5.12 2.62
CA THR A 267 27.38 3.80 2.77
C THR A 267 25.87 3.92 2.83
N VAL A 268 25.16 2.84 2.48
CA VAL A 268 23.71 2.76 2.65
C VAL A 268 23.32 2.96 4.12
N LYS A 269 24.14 2.45 5.05
CA LYS A 269 23.94 2.66 6.49
C LYS A 269 23.89 4.15 6.87
N MET A 270 24.85 4.94 6.39
CA MET A 270 24.89 6.39 6.68
C MET A 270 23.62 7.12 6.23
N ILE A 271 23.03 6.69 5.10
CA ILE A 271 21.81 7.27 4.57
C ILE A 271 20.60 6.74 5.38
N MET A 272 20.47 5.41 5.47
CA MET A 272 19.25 4.74 5.94
C MET A 272 19.08 4.73 7.45
N ASP A 273 20.16 4.86 8.24
CA ASP A 273 20.03 5.08 9.69
C ASP A 273 19.21 6.35 9.98
N THR A 274 19.32 7.39 9.14
CA THR A 274 18.51 8.61 9.27
C THR A 274 17.02 8.37 8.99
N TRP A 275 16.66 7.27 8.32
CA TRP A 275 15.28 6.93 7.97
C TRP A 275 14.67 5.86 8.89
N THR A 276 15.47 4.97 9.45
CA THR A 276 14.98 3.86 10.29
C THR A 276 15.06 4.11 11.79
N LEU A 277 16.03 4.92 12.25
CA LEU A 277 16.29 5.12 13.69
C LEU A 277 15.58 6.33 14.31
N GLN A 278 14.84 7.10 13.51
CA GLN A 278 14.05 8.24 13.96
C GLN A 278 12.62 8.22 13.39
N MET A 279 11.69 8.86 14.11
CA MET A 279 10.29 8.96 13.73
C MET A 279 10.05 10.09 12.73
N GLY A 280 8.95 10.00 11.97
CA GLY A 280 8.54 11.04 11.02
C GLY A 280 9.34 11.06 9.73
N TYR A 281 9.10 12.11 8.96
CA TYR A 281 9.70 12.39 7.66
C TYR A 281 9.84 13.89 7.43
N PRO A 282 10.70 14.34 6.50
CA PRO A 282 10.89 15.76 6.26
C PRO A 282 9.85 16.34 5.29
N VAL A 283 9.59 17.64 5.45
CA VAL A 283 9.18 18.52 4.36
C VAL A 283 10.42 19.28 3.87
N VAL A 284 10.68 19.22 2.57
CA VAL A 284 11.73 19.99 1.90
C VAL A 284 11.12 21.28 1.37
N LYS A 285 11.63 22.42 1.83
CA LYS A 285 11.21 23.75 1.38
C LYS A 285 12.15 24.23 0.27
N VAL A 286 11.60 24.52 -0.90
CA VAL A 286 12.32 25.03 -2.06
C VAL A 286 12.06 26.53 -2.18
N THR A 287 13.08 27.36 -1.95
CA THR A 287 13.00 28.82 -2.09
C THR A 287 13.85 29.26 -3.26
N ARG A 288 13.24 29.75 -4.34
CA ARG A 288 13.98 30.23 -5.51
C ARG A 288 14.62 31.60 -5.29
N SER A 289 15.76 31.83 -5.94
CA SER A 289 16.40 33.14 -6.01
C SER A 289 15.51 34.17 -6.72
N PRO A 290 15.74 35.48 -6.52
CA PRO A 290 14.96 36.52 -7.20
C PRO A 290 15.00 36.47 -8.75
N ASP A 291 16.09 35.96 -9.32
CA ASP A 291 16.21 35.72 -10.77
C ASP A 291 15.68 34.34 -11.21
N GLY A 292 15.41 33.44 -10.26
CA GLY A 292 14.91 32.08 -10.44
C GLY A 292 16.00 31.05 -10.78
N THR A 293 17.24 31.48 -11.03
CA THR A 293 18.31 30.63 -11.57
C THR A 293 18.99 29.74 -10.54
N SER A 294 18.66 29.91 -9.27
CA SER A 294 19.03 29.00 -8.19
C SER A 294 17.89 28.83 -7.19
N ALA A 295 18.00 27.81 -6.33
CA ALA A 295 17.11 27.62 -5.19
C ALA A 295 17.90 27.19 -3.97
N THR A 296 17.51 27.70 -2.81
CA THR A 296 17.95 27.20 -1.51
C THR A 296 16.90 26.25 -0.98
N LEU A 297 17.35 25.04 -0.64
CA LEU A 297 16.54 23.97 -0.10
C LEU A 297 16.85 23.81 1.38
N THR A 298 15.83 23.71 2.21
CA THR A 298 15.94 23.37 3.64
C THR A 298 15.01 22.22 3.98
N GLN A 299 15.26 21.52 5.08
CA GLN A 299 14.41 20.45 5.59
C GLN A 299 13.97 20.74 7.03
N GLU A 300 12.78 20.27 7.38
CA GLU A 300 12.30 20.16 8.76
C GLU A 300 11.35 18.96 8.86
N ARG A 301 11.18 18.38 10.05
CA ARG A 301 10.19 17.33 10.27
C ARG A 301 8.80 17.86 9.94
N PHE A 302 8.07 17.15 9.08
CA PHE A 302 6.68 17.49 8.78
C PHE A 302 5.76 16.96 9.89
N LEU A 303 4.93 17.84 10.43
CA LEU A 303 3.88 17.52 11.39
C LEU A 303 2.56 18.15 10.95
N LEU A 304 1.46 17.41 11.01
CA LEU A 304 0.13 17.99 10.73
C LEU A 304 -0.30 18.98 11.80
N GLU A 305 0.08 18.72 13.05
CA GLU A 305 -0.17 19.60 14.19
C GLU A 305 1.06 19.58 15.09
N GLY A 306 1.78 20.70 15.17
CA GLY A 306 2.88 20.86 16.11
C GLY A 306 2.32 20.96 17.54
N SER A 307 2.85 20.16 18.46
CA SER A 307 2.42 20.23 19.87
C SER A 307 3.16 21.37 20.59
N ALA A 308 2.41 22.32 21.16
CA ALA A 308 2.98 23.32 22.08
C ALA A 308 3.61 22.67 23.34
N ASN A 309 3.22 21.42 23.63
CA ASN A 309 3.77 20.59 24.71
C ASN A 309 4.66 19.47 24.16
N SER A 310 5.21 19.61 22.95
CA SER A 310 6.11 18.59 22.38
C SER A 310 7.27 18.36 23.34
N SER A 311 7.42 17.11 23.77
CA SER A 311 8.51 16.70 24.67
C SER A 311 9.79 16.37 23.91
N SER A 312 9.75 16.34 22.57
CA SER A 312 10.91 16.00 21.76
C SER A 312 11.80 17.22 21.57
N THR A 313 13.06 17.10 21.99
CA THR A 313 14.12 18.09 21.74
C THR A 313 15.04 17.67 20.60
N THR A 314 14.67 16.63 19.84
CA THR A 314 15.49 16.04 18.79
C THR A 314 15.52 16.97 17.57
N ASP A 315 16.72 17.30 17.10
CA ASP A 315 16.93 17.96 15.80
C ASP A 315 16.83 16.89 14.70
N TYR A 316 15.62 16.67 14.18
CA TYR A 316 15.37 15.68 13.14
C TYR A 316 15.90 16.16 11.80
N LYS A 317 16.90 15.45 11.27
CA LYS A 317 17.44 15.67 9.92
C LYS A 317 17.67 14.34 9.23
N TRP A 318 17.45 14.34 7.92
CA TRP A 318 17.57 13.16 7.08
C TRP A 318 18.62 13.36 6.00
N TRP A 319 19.15 12.23 5.54
CA TRP A 319 19.92 12.19 4.31
C TRP A 319 18.96 12.02 3.12
N VAL A 320 18.56 13.13 2.50
CA VAL A 320 17.49 13.16 1.50
C VAL A 320 18.05 13.04 0.07
N PRO A 321 17.66 12.01 -0.71
CA PRO A 321 17.95 11.93 -2.14
C PRO A 321 17.04 12.90 -2.91
N LEU A 322 17.63 13.93 -3.49
CA LEU A 322 16.92 14.98 -4.21
C LEU A 322 16.92 14.72 -5.72
N THR A 323 15.74 14.78 -6.31
CA THR A 323 15.51 14.75 -7.76
C THR A 323 14.63 15.93 -8.14
N PHE A 324 14.85 16.49 -9.33
CA PHE A 324 14.00 17.55 -9.85
C PHE A 324 13.99 17.55 -11.38
N THR A 325 12.95 18.16 -11.94
CA THR A 325 12.88 18.50 -13.36
C THR A 325 12.35 19.92 -13.52
N THR A 326 12.57 20.47 -14.72
CA THR A 326 12.23 21.84 -15.08
C THR A 326 11.13 21.83 -16.12
N GLN A 327 10.40 22.93 -16.26
CA GLN A 327 9.34 23.04 -17.27
C GLN A 327 9.82 22.77 -18.70
N SER A 328 11.05 23.15 -19.04
CA SER A 328 11.63 22.93 -20.37
C SER A 328 12.01 21.48 -20.64
N GLU A 329 12.44 20.74 -19.61
CA GLU A 329 12.84 19.34 -19.75
C GLU A 329 11.67 18.38 -19.58
N ALA A 330 10.83 18.62 -18.58
CA ALA A 330 9.66 17.80 -18.21
C ALA A 330 9.96 16.29 -18.16
N ASN A 331 11.18 15.91 -17.75
CA ASN A 331 11.60 14.52 -17.65
C ASN A 331 11.39 14.00 -16.23
N PHE A 332 10.25 13.34 -16.01
CA PHE A 332 9.90 12.72 -14.74
C PHE A 332 10.45 11.30 -14.56
N SER A 333 11.19 10.77 -15.53
CA SER A 333 11.74 9.41 -15.49
C SER A 333 13.10 9.32 -14.81
N GLN A 334 13.78 10.44 -14.56
CA GLN A 334 15.09 10.46 -13.92
C GLN A 334 14.94 10.45 -12.38
N THR A 335 14.74 9.27 -11.81
CA THR A 335 14.52 9.12 -10.36
C THR A 335 15.80 8.84 -9.56
N GLN A 336 16.96 8.72 -10.22
CA GLN A 336 18.23 8.61 -9.51
C GLN A 336 18.59 9.94 -8.85
N ALA A 337 19.06 9.91 -7.60
CA ALA A 337 19.41 11.09 -6.84
C ALA A 337 20.44 11.97 -7.60
N SER A 338 20.01 13.19 -7.94
CA SER A 338 20.86 14.19 -8.61
C SER A 338 21.72 14.97 -7.61
N LEU A 339 21.26 15.04 -6.37
CA LEU A 339 21.85 15.78 -5.27
C LEU A 339 21.43 15.12 -3.96
N TRP A 340 22.22 15.34 -2.91
CA TRP A 340 21.92 14.87 -1.58
C TRP A 340 21.88 16.05 -0.62
N MET A 341 20.87 16.08 0.24
CA MET A 341 20.86 16.93 1.43
C MET A 341 21.22 16.06 2.61
N LYS A 342 22.40 16.27 3.20
CA LYS A 342 22.89 15.46 4.32
C LYS A 342 22.21 15.88 5.62
N ASP A 343 22.18 14.98 6.59
CA ASP A 343 21.71 15.24 7.95
C ASP A 343 22.53 16.31 8.69
N SER A 344 23.81 16.46 8.31
CA SER A 344 24.73 17.49 8.79
C SER A 344 24.56 18.87 8.14
N GLU A 345 23.74 18.99 7.09
CA GLU A 345 23.57 20.23 6.33
C GLU A 345 22.24 20.90 6.68
N ASP A 346 22.29 22.19 7.02
CA ASP A 346 21.06 22.98 7.28
C ASP A 346 20.34 23.35 5.98
N HIS A 347 21.09 23.44 4.88
CA HIS A 347 20.57 23.81 3.57
C HIS A 347 21.46 23.29 2.44
N VAL A 348 20.86 23.18 1.26
CA VAL A 348 21.55 22.86 0.01
C VAL A 348 21.16 23.89 -1.06
N THR A 349 22.11 24.28 -1.91
CA THR A 349 21.84 25.20 -3.02
C THR A 349 21.84 24.43 -4.35
N VAL A 350 20.75 24.53 -5.09
CA VAL A 350 20.66 24.06 -6.48
C VAL A 350 20.91 25.25 -7.40
N SER A 351 21.87 25.13 -8.31
CA SER A 351 22.20 26.14 -9.31
C SER A 351 21.70 25.73 -10.69
N SER A 352 21.77 26.66 -11.66
CA SER A 352 21.40 26.41 -13.06
C SER A 352 19.93 26.00 -13.27
N LEU A 353 19.04 26.51 -12.41
CA LEU A 353 17.60 26.39 -12.59
C LEU A 353 17.14 27.31 -13.74
N PRO A 354 15.96 27.03 -14.34
CA PRO A 354 15.41 27.88 -15.39
C PRO A 354 15.09 29.28 -14.84
N PRO A 355 14.79 30.26 -15.70
CA PRO A 355 14.36 31.58 -15.24
C PRO A 355 13.07 31.50 -14.40
N LYS A 356 12.78 32.57 -13.65
CA LYS A 356 11.66 32.59 -12.71
C LYS A 356 10.28 32.36 -13.32
N ASP A 357 10.09 32.49 -14.63
CA ASP A 357 8.81 32.29 -15.31
C ASP A 357 8.48 30.81 -15.62
N GLN A 358 9.38 29.91 -15.29
CA GLN A 358 9.22 28.46 -15.46
C GLN A 358 9.20 27.75 -14.13
N TRP A 359 8.32 26.76 -13.96
CA TRP A 359 8.27 25.96 -12.75
C TRP A 359 9.48 25.01 -12.64
N VAL A 360 9.80 24.65 -11.40
CA VAL A 360 10.61 23.48 -11.04
C VAL A 360 9.77 22.55 -10.17
N ILE A 361 9.90 21.24 -10.38
CA ILE A 361 9.22 20.20 -9.58
C ILE A 361 10.27 19.25 -9.03
N PHE A 362 10.24 19.03 -7.73
CA PHE A 362 11.12 18.10 -7.00
C PHE A 362 10.40 16.82 -6.60
N ASN A 363 11.20 15.81 -6.22
CA ASN A 363 10.77 14.46 -5.86
C ASN A 363 10.07 13.75 -7.03
N LEU A 364 10.80 13.54 -8.12
CA LEU A 364 10.26 12.90 -9.33
C LEU A 364 9.71 11.50 -9.01
N GLN A 365 8.50 11.22 -9.50
CA GLN A 365 7.67 10.06 -9.18
C GLN A 365 7.44 9.84 -7.68
N GLN A 366 7.58 10.88 -6.86
CA GLN A 366 7.54 10.77 -5.40
C GLN A 366 8.41 9.61 -4.91
N ALA A 367 9.56 9.41 -5.57
CA ALA A 367 10.45 8.27 -5.36
C ALA A 367 10.98 8.21 -3.93
N ALA A 368 11.14 9.37 -3.30
CA ALA A 368 11.69 9.50 -1.97
C ALA A 368 10.62 9.93 -0.96
N TYR A 369 10.79 9.49 0.29
CA TYR A 369 9.79 9.57 1.35
C TYR A 369 9.78 10.96 2.04
N TYR A 370 9.44 12.01 1.29
CA TYR A 370 9.33 13.38 1.80
C TYR A 370 8.28 14.20 1.05
N ARG A 371 7.83 15.29 1.68
CA ARG A 371 6.93 16.28 1.07
C ARG A 371 7.71 17.45 0.51
N VAL A 372 7.18 18.10 -0.52
CA VAL A 372 7.80 19.29 -1.08
C VAL A 372 6.92 20.51 -0.90
N ASN A 373 7.47 21.56 -0.30
CA ASN A 373 6.85 22.88 -0.33
C ASN A 373 7.67 23.84 -1.19
N TYR A 374 6.99 24.69 -1.95
CA TYR A 374 7.61 25.70 -2.78
C TYR A 374 7.22 27.11 -2.30
N ASP A 375 7.97 28.12 -2.72
CA ASP A 375 7.49 29.50 -2.65
C ASP A 375 6.19 29.69 -3.47
N ASP A 376 5.37 30.66 -3.07
CA ASP A 376 4.07 30.96 -3.68
C ASP A 376 4.17 31.18 -5.20
N HIS A 377 5.29 31.73 -5.68
CA HIS A 377 5.48 32.01 -7.09
C HIS A 377 5.60 30.70 -7.89
N ASN A 378 6.44 29.77 -7.44
CA ASN A 378 6.56 28.46 -8.08
C ASN A 378 5.26 27.63 -7.97
N TRP A 379 4.56 27.68 -6.84
CA TRP A 379 3.23 27.07 -6.71
C TRP A 379 2.25 27.60 -7.77
N ASN A 380 2.22 28.91 -8.00
CA ASN A 380 1.36 29.51 -9.03
C ASN A 380 1.72 29.04 -10.45
N LEU A 381 3.00 28.85 -10.75
CA LEU A 381 3.43 28.32 -12.05
C LEU A 381 2.98 26.86 -12.24
N ILE A 382 3.09 26.03 -11.20
CA ILE A 382 2.59 24.65 -11.21
C ILE A 382 1.06 24.65 -11.42
N ILE A 383 0.31 25.48 -10.69
CA ILE A 383 -1.14 25.61 -10.84
C ILE A 383 -1.52 26.03 -12.27
N GLN A 384 -0.77 26.96 -12.86
CA GLN A 384 -0.98 27.39 -14.25
C GLN A 384 -0.72 26.25 -15.23
N GLN A 385 0.35 25.48 -15.05
CA GLN A 385 0.64 24.29 -15.86
C GLN A 385 -0.51 23.28 -15.76
N LEU A 386 -0.94 22.92 -14.55
CA LEU A 386 -2.02 21.95 -14.32
C LEU A 386 -3.34 22.40 -14.96
N LYS A 387 -3.71 23.68 -14.86
CA LYS A 387 -4.94 24.22 -15.46
C LYS A 387 -4.86 24.32 -16.99
N LYS A 388 -3.68 24.54 -17.55
CA LYS A 388 -3.46 24.69 -19.00
C LYS A 388 -3.31 23.34 -19.70
N ASP A 389 -2.40 22.51 -19.20
CA ASP A 389 -2.06 21.21 -19.73
C ASP A 389 -1.40 20.37 -18.61
N HIS A 390 -2.24 19.65 -17.86
CA HIS A 390 -1.77 18.79 -16.77
C HIS A 390 -0.92 17.61 -17.27
N GLN A 391 -1.07 17.16 -18.53
CA GLN A 391 -0.41 15.95 -19.02
C GLN A 391 1.12 16.10 -19.15
N VAL A 392 1.64 17.33 -19.13
CA VAL A 392 3.09 17.60 -19.06
C VAL A 392 3.72 17.05 -17.77
N ILE A 393 2.99 17.04 -16.66
CA ILE A 393 3.47 16.50 -15.37
C ILE A 393 2.97 15.06 -15.25
N CYS A 394 3.83 14.08 -14.95
CA CYS A 394 3.39 12.68 -14.91
C CYS A 394 2.33 12.42 -13.80
N PRO A 395 1.48 11.37 -13.93
CA PRO A 395 0.38 11.12 -12.99
C PRO A 395 0.81 11.05 -11.52
N ILE A 396 1.94 10.38 -11.23
CA ILE A 396 2.46 10.26 -9.86
C ILE A 396 2.77 11.65 -9.26
N ASN A 397 3.49 12.51 -9.99
CA ASN A 397 3.81 13.85 -9.49
C ASN A 397 2.57 14.75 -9.41
N ARG A 398 1.55 14.56 -10.26
CA ARG A 398 0.26 15.26 -10.11
C ARG A 398 -0.45 14.85 -8.83
N GLY A 399 -0.44 13.56 -8.50
CA GLY A 399 -0.92 13.04 -7.23
C GLY A 399 -0.14 13.58 -6.03
N GLN A 400 1.19 13.56 -6.10
CA GLN A 400 2.05 14.19 -5.08
C GLN A 400 1.69 15.67 -4.88
N ILE A 401 1.56 16.46 -5.95
CA ILE A 401 1.22 17.88 -5.87
C ILE A 401 -0.11 18.09 -5.15
N VAL A 402 -1.13 17.29 -5.46
CA VAL A 402 -2.43 17.33 -4.78
C VAL A 402 -2.30 16.94 -3.30
N ASP A 403 -1.55 15.88 -3.00
CA ASP A 403 -1.34 15.39 -1.64
C ASP A 403 -0.58 16.41 -0.78
N ASP A 404 0.54 16.92 -1.29
CA ASP A 404 1.40 17.90 -0.64
C ASP A 404 0.65 19.21 -0.43
N ALA A 405 0.01 19.78 -1.47
CA ALA A 405 -0.68 21.06 -1.32
C ALA A 405 -1.75 21.04 -0.21
N MET A 406 -2.55 19.97 -0.16
CA MET A 406 -3.61 19.84 0.85
C MET A 406 -3.06 19.59 2.25
N ASN A 407 -2.02 18.76 2.40
CA ASN A 407 -1.43 18.49 3.71
C ASN A 407 -0.56 19.64 4.24
N LEU A 408 0.15 20.35 3.36
CA LEU A 408 0.85 21.58 3.70
C LEU A 408 -0.11 22.68 4.14
N ALA A 409 -1.29 22.79 3.51
CA ALA A 409 -2.32 23.72 3.97
C ALA A 409 -2.92 23.33 5.32
N ARG A 410 -3.13 22.04 5.56
CA ARG A 410 -3.56 21.52 6.88
C ARG A 410 -2.57 21.85 7.98
N ALA A 411 -1.27 21.69 7.71
CA ALA A 411 -0.17 21.99 8.63
C ALA A 411 0.17 23.49 8.73
N GLY A 412 -0.44 24.36 7.92
CA GLY A 412 -0.18 25.80 7.92
C GLY A 412 1.08 26.25 7.16
N HIS A 413 1.71 25.36 6.40
CA HIS A 413 2.85 25.65 5.52
C HIS A 413 2.46 26.26 4.16
N LEU A 414 1.19 26.11 3.76
CA LEU A 414 0.64 26.65 2.51
C LEU A 414 -0.72 27.30 2.77
N SER A 415 -1.09 28.33 2.01
CA SER A 415 -2.44 28.89 2.13
C SER A 415 -3.49 27.92 1.54
N TYR A 416 -4.63 27.78 2.21
CA TYR A 416 -5.77 27.03 1.66
C TYR A 416 -6.24 27.58 0.32
N LYS A 417 -6.03 28.87 0.03
CA LYS A 417 -6.31 29.45 -1.28
C LYS A 417 -5.52 28.72 -2.38
N LEU A 418 -4.20 28.63 -2.24
CA LEU A 418 -3.34 27.94 -3.20
C LEU A 418 -3.65 26.45 -3.27
N ALA A 419 -3.84 25.78 -2.13
CA ALA A 419 -4.16 24.36 -2.09
C ALA A 419 -5.49 24.03 -2.81
N LEU A 420 -6.54 24.82 -2.57
CA LEU A 420 -7.81 24.65 -3.27
C LEU A 420 -7.70 25.02 -4.77
N ASP A 421 -6.85 26.00 -5.11
CA ASP A 421 -6.56 26.35 -6.51
C ASP A 421 -5.88 25.21 -7.27
N VAL A 422 -5.04 24.39 -6.60
CA VAL A 422 -4.51 23.14 -7.16
C VAL A 422 -5.66 22.19 -7.47
N LEU A 423 -6.59 21.93 -6.55
CA LEU A 423 -7.68 20.98 -6.79
C LEU A 423 -8.58 21.32 -8.00
N LEU A 424 -8.63 22.59 -8.43
CA LEU A 424 -9.48 23.01 -9.56
C LEU A 424 -9.11 22.35 -10.89
N TYR A 425 -7.87 21.89 -11.09
CA TYR A 425 -7.52 21.20 -12.35
C TYR A 425 -8.15 19.79 -12.43
N LEU A 426 -8.48 19.16 -11.29
CA LEU A 426 -8.97 17.79 -11.25
C LEU A 426 -10.21 17.58 -12.13
N ARG A 427 -11.03 18.62 -12.36
CA ARG A 427 -12.15 18.60 -13.31
C ARG A 427 -11.79 18.11 -14.72
N ASN A 428 -10.52 18.22 -15.12
CA ASN A 428 -9.97 17.80 -16.41
C ASN A 428 -9.06 16.56 -16.30
N GLU A 429 -8.82 16.05 -15.09
CA GLU A 429 -7.99 14.86 -14.88
C GLU A 429 -8.73 13.59 -15.33
N GLY A 430 -7.99 12.63 -15.88
CA GLY A 430 -8.54 11.35 -16.34
C GLY A 430 -7.83 10.14 -15.74
N GLU A 431 -6.65 10.32 -15.13
CA GLU A 431 -5.88 9.23 -14.53
C GLU A 431 -6.34 8.94 -13.11
N TYR A 432 -6.25 7.67 -12.70
CA TYR A 432 -6.69 7.18 -11.39
C TYR A 432 -5.96 7.88 -10.24
N LEU A 433 -4.62 7.89 -10.27
CA LEU A 433 -3.78 8.27 -9.13
C LEU A 433 -4.09 9.70 -8.60
N PRO A 434 -4.06 10.77 -9.42
CA PRO A 434 -4.34 12.11 -8.90
C PRO A 434 -5.79 12.28 -8.44
N TRP A 435 -6.74 11.58 -9.08
CA TRP A 435 -8.14 11.57 -8.67
C TRP A 435 -8.35 10.85 -7.33
N ALA A 436 -7.73 9.69 -7.14
CA ALA A 436 -7.80 8.93 -5.89
C ALA A 436 -7.24 9.75 -4.73
N THR A 437 -6.08 10.41 -4.93
CA THR A 437 -5.53 11.36 -3.94
C THR A 437 -6.52 12.50 -3.67
N GLY A 438 -7.02 13.16 -4.72
CA GLY A 438 -7.97 14.28 -4.58
C GLY A 438 -9.27 13.90 -3.87
N ALA A 439 -9.83 12.73 -4.19
CA ALA A 439 -11.03 12.19 -3.57
C ALA A 439 -10.86 12.02 -2.06
N ARG A 440 -9.73 11.45 -1.60
CA ARG A 440 -9.40 11.34 -0.17
C ARG A 440 -9.36 12.71 0.52
N LYS A 441 -8.86 13.75 -0.15
CA LYS A 441 -8.84 15.12 0.39
C LYS A 441 -10.24 15.74 0.47
N PHE A 442 -11.11 15.48 -0.51
CA PHE A 442 -12.51 15.89 -0.44
C PHE A 442 -13.26 15.22 0.72
N VAL A 443 -13.04 13.92 0.95
CA VAL A 443 -13.61 13.19 2.10
C VAL A 443 -13.17 13.81 3.42
N TYR A 444 -11.89 14.20 3.55
CA TYR A 444 -11.41 14.91 4.73
C TYR A 444 -12.15 16.25 4.93
N ILE A 445 -12.21 17.10 3.89
CA ILE A 445 -12.90 18.39 3.93
C ILE A 445 -14.38 18.20 4.33
N GLU A 446 -15.04 17.23 3.71
CA GLU A 446 -16.42 16.84 4.01
C GLU A 446 -16.60 16.48 5.48
N SER A 447 -15.73 15.62 6.01
CA SER A 447 -15.78 15.16 7.41
C SER A 447 -15.65 16.32 8.40
N MET A 448 -14.83 17.32 8.08
CA MET A 448 -14.64 18.52 8.89
C MET A 448 -15.88 19.42 8.89
N PHE A 449 -16.59 19.52 7.77
CA PHE A 449 -17.87 20.24 7.69
C PHE A 449 -19.02 19.48 8.39
N ARG A 450 -19.06 18.15 8.30
CA ARG A 450 -20.09 17.33 8.95
C ARG A 450 -20.07 17.47 10.46
N ARG A 451 -18.89 17.53 11.08
CA ARG A 451 -18.74 17.74 12.53
C ARG A 451 -19.29 19.10 13.02
N ARG A 452 -19.54 20.06 12.11
CA ARG A 452 -20.07 21.40 12.44
C ARG A 452 -21.52 21.63 12.01
N SER A 453 -22.10 20.76 11.17
CA SER A 453 -23.52 20.84 10.81
C SER A 453 -24.06 19.50 10.31
N ASP A 454 -25.09 18.96 10.97
CA ASP A 454 -25.83 17.77 10.50
C ASP A 454 -26.58 18.02 9.17
N SER A 455 -26.67 19.27 8.70
CA SER A 455 -27.56 19.70 7.62
C SER A 455 -26.89 20.09 6.29
N ALA A 456 -25.56 20.17 6.23
CA ALA A 456 -24.87 20.61 5.00
C ALA A 456 -24.76 19.49 3.95
N LEU A 457 -24.80 18.22 4.37
CA LEU A 457 -24.31 17.10 3.57
C LEU A 457 -25.34 16.03 3.22
N SER A 458 -26.50 16.01 3.87
CA SER A 458 -27.71 15.41 3.31
C SER A 458 -28.08 16.02 1.94
N ARG A 459 -27.42 17.12 1.54
CA ARG A 459 -27.56 17.84 0.27
C ARG A 459 -26.45 17.59 -0.77
N LEU A 460 -25.37 16.88 -0.44
CA LEU A 460 -24.37 16.44 -1.43
C LEU A 460 -24.65 15.05 -2.01
N GLY A 461 -25.61 14.32 -1.42
CA GLY A 461 -26.26 13.23 -2.13
C GLY A 461 -26.97 13.81 -3.35
N HIS A 462 -26.38 13.63 -4.53
CA HIS A 462 -27.11 13.82 -5.78
C HIS A 462 -28.40 13.01 -5.66
N LYS A 463 -29.56 13.67 -5.55
CA LYS A 463 -30.86 13.00 -5.38
C LYS A 463 -31.05 11.89 -6.42
N ASP A 464 -30.62 12.16 -7.65
CA ASP A 464 -30.62 11.20 -8.75
C ASP A 464 -29.80 9.94 -8.45
N CYS A 465 -28.66 10.06 -7.76
CA CYS A 465 -27.83 8.92 -7.37
C CYS A 465 -28.50 8.10 -6.26
N LEU A 466 -29.11 8.77 -5.27
CA LEU A 466 -29.85 8.11 -4.19
C LEU A 466 -31.08 7.37 -4.72
N GLU A 467 -31.87 8.01 -5.57
CA GLU A 467 -33.05 7.42 -6.20
C GLU A 467 -32.68 6.24 -7.10
N LYS A 468 -31.59 6.35 -7.87
CA LYS A 468 -31.07 5.23 -8.67
C LYS A 468 -30.59 4.07 -7.81
N ALA A 469 -29.84 4.33 -6.73
CA ALA A 469 -29.38 3.28 -5.82
C ALA A 469 -30.55 2.52 -5.20
N LEU A 470 -31.55 3.22 -4.67
CA LEU A 470 -32.76 2.59 -4.12
C LEU A 470 -33.54 1.79 -5.17
N THR A 471 -33.65 2.32 -6.39
CA THR A 471 -34.37 1.65 -7.49
C THR A 471 -33.66 0.36 -7.91
N LEU A 472 -32.33 0.41 -8.08
CA LEU A 472 -31.51 -0.75 -8.41
C LEU A 472 -31.59 -1.81 -7.31
N TYR A 473 -31.48 -1.39 -6.04
CA TYR A 473 -31.57 -2.30 -4.90
C TYR A 473 -32.93 -3.00 -4.82
N ARG A 474 -34.03 -2.26 -4.96
CA ARG A 474 -35.38 -2.84 -4.99
C ARG A 474 -35.63 -3.74 -6.19
N HIS A 475 -35.02 -3.43 -7.34
CA HIS A 475 -35.08 -4.32 -8.49
C HIS A 475 -34.34 -5.63 -8.18
N TRP A 476 -33.18 -5.57 -7.54
CA TRP A 476 -32.46 -6.75 -7.08
C TRP A 476 -33.25 -7.54 -6.02
N MET A 477 -33.91 -6.89 -5.07
CA MET A 477 -34.82 -7.56 -4.12
C MET A 477 -35.91 -8.39 -4.81
N SER A 478 -36.37 -7.98 -5.99
CA SER A 478 -37.37 -8.73 -6.77
C SER A 478 -36.80 -9.97 -7.49
N GLN A 479 -35.48 -10.03 -7.64
CA GLN A 479 -34.74 -11.08 -8.37
C GLN A 479 -33.35 -11.28 -7.70
N PRO A 480 -33.30 -11.81 -6.47
CA PRO A 480 -32.06 -11.90 -5.67
C PRO A 480 -30.95 -12.68 -6.38
N ASP A 481 -31.31 -13.74 -7.11
CA ASP A 481 -30.37 -14.61 -7.82
C ASP A 481 -29.78 -13.97 -9.10
N ASN A 482 -30.28 -12.80 -9.51
CA ASN A 482 -29.83 -12.15 -10.73
C ASN A 482 -28.69 -11.16 -10.43
N SER A 483 -27.46 -11.67 -10.44
CA SER A 483 -26.22 -10.91 -10.20
C SER A 483 -25.94 -9.81 -11.24
N SER A 484 -26.65 -9.80 -12.37
CA SER A 484 -26.48 -8.77 -13.42
C SER A 484 -27.18 -7.45 -13.13
N ILE A 485 -28.13 -7.41 -12.18
CA ILE A 485 -28.92 -6.20 -11.86
C ILE A 485 -28.02 -5.10 -11.26
N ILE A 486 -27.09 -5.50 -10.41
CA ILE A 486 -26.13 -4.60 -9.77
C ILE A 486 -24.74 -5.11 -10.10
N SER A 487 -24.04 -4.39 -10.96
CA SER A 487 -22.63 -4.65 -11.24
C SER A 487 -21.84 -4.71 -9.92
N PRO A 488 -20.89 -5.66 -9.76
CA PRO A 488 -20.04 -5.74 -8.57
C PRO A 488 -19.45 -4.40 -8.13
N ASN A 489 -18.97 -3.59 -9.09
CA ASN A 489 -18.44 -2.23 -8.84
C ASN A 489 -19.40 -1.28 -8.13
N LEU A 490 -20.70 -1.47 -8.32
CA LEU A 490 -21.74 -0.64 -7.74
C LEU A 490 -22.33 -1.23 -6.46
N LYS A 491 -22.10 -2.51 -6.17
CA LYS A 491 -22.66 -3.19 -4.99
C LYS A 491 -22.36 -2.44 -3.68
N PRO A 492 -21.11 -2.06 -3.34
CA PRO A 492 -20.83 -1.36 -2.09
C PRO A 492 -21.61 -0.05 -1.94
N VAL A 493 -21.66 0.77 -3.00
CA VAL A 493 -22.36 2.05 -2.99
C VAL A 493 -23.87 1.86 -2.94
N VAL A 494 -24.42 0.97 -3.76
CA VAL A 494 -25.87 0.71 -3.83
C VAL A 494 -26.35 0.13 -2.51
N PHE A 495 -25.63 -0.83 -1.93
CA PHE A 495 -26.01 -1.49 -0.67
C PHE A 495 -25.94 -0.49 0.50
N CYS A 496 -24.82 0.21 0.69
CA CYS A 496 -24.69 1.24 1.74
C CYS A 496 -25.80 2.30 1.64
N ARG A 497 -26.09 2.82 0.44
CA ARG A 497 -27.12 3.87 0.26
C ARG A 497 -28.54 3.34 0.43
N ALA A 498 -28.84 2.15 -0.09
CA ALA A 498 -30.15 1.55 0.09
C ALA A 498 -30.45 1.25 1.56
N ILE A 499 -29.45 0.83 2.33
CA ILE A 499 -29.59 0.58 3.76
C ILE A 499 -29.66 1.88 4.58
N ALA A 500 -28.87 2.90 4.21
CA ALA A 500 -28.89 4.19 4.89
C ALA A 500 -30.23 4.92 4.73
N GLU A 501 -30.82 4.86 3.54
CA GLU A 501 -32.03 5.63 3.16
C GLU A 501 -33.32 4.79 3.13
N GLY A 502 -33.20 3.46 3.14
CA GLY A 502 -34.31 2.51 3.00
C GLY A 502 -35.09 2.20 4.28
N GLY A 503 -36.08 1.32 4.15
CA GLY A 503 -36.96 0.83 5.22
C GLY A 503 -36.44 -0.44 5.89
N GLU A 504 -37.25 -1.03 6.75
CA GLU A 504 -36.97 -2.31 7.41
C GLU A 504 -36.88 -3.46 6.39
N ALA A 505 -37.69 -3.42 5.33
CA ALA A 505 -37.67 -4.41 4.26
C ALA A 505 -36.32 -4.50 3.54
N GLU A 506 -35.69 -3.37 3.21
CA GLU A 506 -34.35 -3.36 2.61
C GLU A 506 -33.29 -3.92 3.56
N TRP A 507 -33.42 -3.66 4.87
CA TRP A 507 -32.51 -4.17 5.89
C TRP A 507 -32.64 -5.68 6.09
N ASP A 508 -33.86 -6.17 6.30
CA ASP A 508 -34.11 -7.59 6.54
C ASP A 508 -33.70 -8.44 5.34
N PHE A 509 -33.89 -7.91 4.13
CA PHE A 509 -33.40 -8.54 2.92
C PHE A 509 -31.85 -8.59 2.87
N ALA A 510 -31.14 -7.49 3.15
CA ALA A 510 -29.67 -7.53 3.24
C ALA A 510 -29.18 -8.55 4.28
N TRP A 511 -29.86 -8.63 5.42
CA TRP A 511 -29.52 -9.57 6.47
C TRP A 511 -29.72 -11.03 6.04
N ASP A 512 -30.83 -11.34 5.38
CA ASP A 512 -31.07 -12.67 4.81
C ASP A 512 -29.95 -13.06 3.83
N GLN A 513 -29.60 -12.14 2.92
CA GLN A 513 -28.51 -12.36 1.96
C GLN A 513 -27.15 -12.56 2.65
N TYR A 514 -26.85 -11.82 3.72
CA TYR A 514 -25.64 -12.02 4.53
C TYR A 514 -25.57 -13.42 5.15
N VAL A 515 -26.68 -13.90 5.72
CA VAL A 515 -26.75 -15.21 6.39
C VAL A 515 -26.67 -16.34 5.36
N THR A 516 -27.27 -16.19 4.19
CA THR A 516 -27.33 -17.24 3.16
C THR A 516 -26.09 -17.31 2.27
N SER A 517 -25.35 -16.21 2.10
CA SER A 517 -24.21 -16.17 1.18
C SER A 517 -23.09 -17.12 1.61
N SER A 518 -22.43 -17.74 0.64
CA SER A 518 -21.18 -18.49 0.84
C SER A 518 -19.94 -17.68 0.43
N VAL A 519 -20.12 -16.49 -0.15
CA VAL A 519 -19.04 -15.65 -0.68
C VAL A 519 -18.59 -14.66 0.40
N ALA A 520 -17.33 -14.74 0.81
CA ALA A 520 -16.81 -13.94 1.92
C ALA A 520 -16.79 -12.43 1.61
N THR A 521 -16.47 -12.02 0.38
CA THR A 521 -16.50 -10.61 -0.06
C THR A 521 -17.91 -10.04 -0.11
N GLU A 522 -18.92 -10.87 -0.36
CA GLU A 522 -20.31 -10.42 -0.28
C GLU A 522 -20.71 -10.11 1.17
N LYS A 523 -20.29 -10.98 2.09
CA LYS A 523 -20.52 -10.79 3.52
C LYS A 523 -19.88 -9.53 4.05
N SER A 524 -18.68 -9.17 3.58
CA SER A 524 -18.03 -7.92 4.01
C SER A 524 -18.80 -6.67 3.56
N PHE A 525 -19.45 -6.68 2.39
CA PHE A 525 -20.31 -5.56 1.99
C PHE A 525 -21.48 -5.33 2.95
N PHE A 526 -21.99 -6.40 3.58
CA PHE A 526 -23.05 -6.32 4.57
C PHE A 526 -22.53 -6.01 5.99
N SER A 527 -21.28 -6.34 6.33
CA SER A 527 -20.67 -5.93 7.60
C SER A 527 -20.31 -4.44 7.61
N ASP A 528 -19.93 -3.91 6.46
CA ASP A 528 -19.46 -2.53 6.26
C ASP A 528 -20.61 -1.57 5.88
N LEU A 529 -21.86 -1.96 6.16
CA LEU A 529 -23.02 -1.14 5.86
C LEU A 529 -22.96 0.22 6.55
N CYS A 530 -23.67 1.18 5.95
CA CYS A 530 -23.88 2.52 6.47
C CYS A 530 -25.24 2.61 7.19
N PRO A 531 -25.48 1.92 8.33
CA PRO A 531 -26.79 1.91 8.93
C PRO A 531 -27.20 3.33 9.31
N ALA A 532 -28.46 3.68 9.07
CA ALA A 532 -29.04 4.90 9.61
C ALA A 532 -28.78 4.95 11.13
N ARG A 533 -28.44 6.13 11.66
CA ARG A 533 -28.12 6.33 13.09
C ARG A 533 -29.15 5.72 14.05
N SER A 534 -30.41 5.65 13.64
CA SER A 534 -31.53 5.06 14.40
C SER A 534 -31.52 3.53 14.48
N ARG A 535 -30.73 2.83 13.66
CA ARG A 535 -30.69 1.36 13.52
C ARG A 535 -29.36 0.72 13.91
N LEU A 536 -28.37 1.53 14.28
CA LEU A 536 -27.13 1.04 14.88
C LEU A 536 -27.41 0.23 16.16
N GLY A 537 -28.43 0.62 16.94
CA GLY A 537 -28.80 -0.09 18.17
C GLY A 537 -29.27 -1.54 17.91
N SER A 538 -30.07 -1.78 16.87
CA SER A 538 -30.50 -3.14 16.49
C SER A 538 -29.40 -3.96 15.84
N TYR A 539 -28.41 -3.31 15.23
CA TYR A 539 -27.21 -3.97 14.70
C TYR A 539 -26.26 -4.41 15.81
N LEU A 540 -26.06 -3.56 16.83
CA LEU A 540 -25.18 -3.86 17.97
C LEU A 540 -25.84 -4.75 19.04
N ASP A 541 -27.15 -4.97 18.95
CA ASP A 541 -27.86 -5.86 19.87
C ASP A 541 -27.56 -7.32 19.56
N THR A 542 -26.58 -7.88 20.29
CA THR A 542 -26.10 -9.26 20.19
C THR A 542 -27.15 -10.32 20.47
N SER A 543 -28.35 -9.96 20.96
CA SER A 543 -29.46 -10.90 21.17
C SER A 543 -30.09 -11.45 19.90
N ARG A 544 -29.85 -10.84 18.74
CA ARG A 544 -30.16 -11.40 17.41
C ARG A 544 -29.03 -12.27 16.82
N TRP A 545 -27.86 -12.28 17.46
CA TRP A 545 -26.62 -12.91 16.95
C TRP A 545 -26.27 -14.21 17.69
N LEU A 546 -26.79 -14.37 18.91
CA LEU A 546 -26.81 -15.62 19.71
C LEU A 546 -28.10 -16.40 19.43
#